data_AF-A0A8X6MS53-F1
#
_entry.id   AF-A0A8X6MS53-F1
#
_cell.length_a   1.000
_cell.length_b   1.000
_cell.length_c   1.000
_cell.angle_alpha   90.00
_cell.angle_beta   90.00
_cell.angle_gamma   90.00
#
_symmetry.space_group_name_H-M   'P 1'
#
loop_
_entity.id
_entity.type
_entity.pdbx_description
1 polymer ?
#
loop_
_entity_poly.entity_id
_entity_poly.type
_entity_poly.pdbx_seq_one_letter_code
_entity_poly.pdbx_strand_id
1 'polypeptide(L)' 'SRVRATGTDRSNCIRQCHLPEKNTLAKETRGAKDFRSEGTVFICHWNDNTVVTVASNHQTHEPISNTK' A
#
# COMPACT_ATOMS: atom_id res chain seq x y z
N SER A 1 15.08 -20.06 -4.08
CA SER A 1 13.64 -19.91 -3.73
C SER A 1 13.26 -18.44 -3.90
N ARG A 2 12.12 -18.11 -4.53
CA ARG A 2 11.59 -16.73 -4.56
C ARG A 2 10.60 -16.58 -3.40
N VAL A 3 10.99 -15.88 -2.35
CA VAL A 3 10.12 -15.58 -1.21
C VAL A 3 9.12 -14.51 -1.62
N ARG A 4 7.83 -14.79 -1.43
CA ARG A 4 6.75 -13.82 -1.62
C ARG A 4 6.24 -13.41 -0.25
N ALA A 5 6.11 -12.11 -0.03
CA ALA A 5 5.66 -11.55 1.23
C ALA A 5 4.66 -10.42 0.96
N THR A 6 3.57 -10.43 1.71
CA THR A 6 2.61 -9.34 1.81
C THR A 6 2.34 -9.12 3.28
N GLY A 7 2.39 -7.88 3.73
CA GLY A 7 2.20 -7.55 5.14
C GLY A 7 1.79 -6.11 5.36
N THR A 8 1.36 -5.82 6.57
CA THR A 8 1.10 -4.46 7.03
C THR A 8 2.37 -3.88 7.64
N ASP A 9 2.63 -2.62 7.36
CA ASP A 9 3.81 -1.93 7.88
C ASP A 9 3.41 -0.78 8.82
N ARG A 10 4.28 -0.47 9.77
CA ARG A 10 4.11 0.70 10.65
C ARG A 10 4.75 1.93 10.02
N SER A 11 4.21 3.09 10.38
CA SER A 11 4.57 4.39 9.81
C SER A 11 6.06 4.73 9.89
N ASN A 12 6.81 4.10 10.80
CA ASN A 12 8.24 4.37 10.97
C ASN A 12 9.11 3.80 9.83
N CYS A 13 8.64 2.77 9.12
CA CYS A 13 9.39 2.08 8.07
C CYS A 13 9.28 2.76 6.69
N ILE A 14 8.34 3.69 6.54
CA ILE A 14 8.00 4.35 5.27
C ILE A 14 8.47 5.81 5.19
N ARG A 15 9.25 6.28 6.16
CA ARG A 15 9.62 7.71 6.30
C ARG A 15 10.35 8.31 5.09
N GLN A 16 10.96 7.47 4.25
CA GLN A 16 11.65 7.89 3.03
C GLN A 16 10.80 7.71 1.76
N CYS A 17 9.63 7.08 1.86
CA CYS A 17 8.69 6.97 0.74
C CYS A 17 7.84 8.23 0.66
N HIS A 18 7.74 8.82 -0.54
CA HIS A 18 6.88 9.97 -0.84
C HIS A 18 5.38 9.57 -0.88
N LEU A 19 4.86 8.93 0.17
CA LEU A 19 3.45 8.65 0.36
C LEU A 19 2.79 9.77 1.18
N PRO A 20 1.49 10.03 0.98
CA PRO A 20 0.76 10.99 1.80
C PRO A 20 0.76 10.56 3.26
N GLU A 21 0.88 11.52 4.17
CA GLU A 21 0.76 11.24 5.59
C GLU A 21 -0.60 10.63 5.91
N LYS A 22 -0.62 9.73 6.91
CA LYS A 22 -1.85 9.07 7.36
C LYS A 22 -2.94 10.06 7.75
N ASN A 23 -2.57 11.19 8.36
CA ASN A 23 -3.53 12.22 8.77
C ASN A 23 -4.18 12.95 7.58
N THR A 24 -3.44 13.08 6.48
CA THR A 24 -3.96 13.67 5.25
C THR A 24 -4.91 12.70 4.57
N LEU A 25 -4.49 11.44 4.39
CA LEU A 25 -5.32 10.43 3.75
C LEU A 25 -6.56 10.04 4.58
N ALA A 26 -6.50 10.13 5.92
CA ALA A 26 -7.64 9.86 6.79
C ALA A 26 -8.79 10.86 6.62
N LYS A 27 -8.51 12.05 6.08
CA LYS A 27 -9.53 13.07 5.77
C LYS A 27 -10.21 12.82 4.42
N GLU A 28 -9.66 11.96 3.58
CA GLU A 28 -10.24 11.59 2.31
C GLU A 28 -11.41 10.61 2.50
N THR A 29 -12.16 10.35 1.42
CA THR A 29 -13.26 9.39 1.44
C THR A 29 -12.77 7.96 1.72
N ARG A 30 -13.62 7.16 2.36
CA ARG A 30 -13.35 5.72 2.52
C ARG A 30 -13.15 5.08 1.14
N GLY A 31 -12.07 4.33 1.00
CA GLY A 31 -11.61 3.76 -0.26
C GLY A 31 -10.45 4.54 -0.90
N ALA A 32 -10.16 5.77 -0.44
CA ALA A 32 -9.02 6.53 -0.93
C ALA A 32 -7.70 5.78 -0.72
N LYS A 33 -6.86 5.73 -1.75
CA LYS A 33 -5.58 5.04 -1.73
C LYS A 33 -4.52 5.79 -2.50
N ASP A 34 -3.28 5.70 -2.04
CA ASP A 34 -2.10 6.13 -2.78
C ASP A 34 -1.00 5.07 -2.62
N PHE A 35 -0.19 4.87 -3.66
CA PHE A 35 0.80 3.80 -3.70
C PHE A 35 2.10 4.23 -4.38
N ARG A 36 3.19 3.59 -4.01
CA ARG A 36 4.49 3.69 -4.68
C ARG A 36 4.97 2.28 -5.02
N SER A 37 5.66 2.15 -6.13
CA SER A 37 6.24 0.90 -6.57
C SER A 37 7.68 1.15 -6.99
N GLU A 38 8.61 0.35 -6.48
CA GLU A 38 10.01 0.38 -6.86
C GLU A 38 10.50 -1.04 -7.09
N GLY A 39 10.86 -1.35 -8.34
CA GLY A 39 11.20 -2.70 -8.76
C GLY A 39 10.08 -3.70 -8.46
N THR A 40 10.37 -4.68 -7.60
CA THR A 40 9.39 -5.70 -7.17
C THR A 40 8.63 -5.33 -5.92
N VAL A 41 8.97 -4.23 -5.26
CA VAL A 41 8.34 -3.81 -4.01
C VAL A 41 7.24 -2.79 -4.29
N PHE A 42 6.06 -3.09 -3.77
CA PHE A 42 4.87 -2.26 -3.82
C PHE A 42 4.50 -1.85 -2.41
N ILE A 43 4.13 -0.59 -2.22
CA ILE A 43 3.61 -0.09 -0.95
C ILE A 43 2.40 0.82 -1.18
N CYS A 44 1.40 0.70 -0.33
CA CYS A 44 0.12 1.38 -0.46
C CYS A 44 -0.34 1.93 0.89
N HIS A 45 -0.86 3.15 0.91
CA HIS A 45 -1.77 3.62 1.94
C HIS A 45 -3.20 3.47 1.48
N TRP A 46 -4.05 2.91 2.33
CA TRP A 46 -5.46 2.75 2.05
C TRP A 46 -6.29 3.24 3.24
N ASN A 47 -7.19 4.17 2.98
CA ASN A 47 -8.18 4.63 3.94
C ASN A 47 -9.40 3.72 3.89
N ASP A 48 -9.48 2.77 4.82
CA ASP A 48 -10.70 2.00 5.05
C ASP A 48 -11.50 2.60 6.22
N ASN A 49 -11.56 1.92 7.36
CA ASN A 49 -12.03 2.54 8.62
C ASN A 49 -10.94 3.36 9.30
N THR A 50 -9.68 3.02 9.03
CA THR A 50 -8.47 3.76 9.44
C THR A 50 -7.44 3.62 8.33
N VAL A 51 -6.45 4.51 8.29
CA VAL A 51 -5.40 4.43 7.28
C VAL A 51 -4.43 3.29 7.60
N VAL A 52 -4.42 2.29 6.72
CA VAL A 52 -3.50 1.15 6.78
C VAL A 52 -2.38 1.33 5.76
N THR A 53 -1.21 0.77 6.09
CA THR A 53 -0.07 0.70 5.19
C THR A 53 0.18 -0.76 4.84
N VAL A 54 0.16 -1.10 3.55
CA VAL A 54 0.38 -2.45 3.05
C VAL A 54 1.60 -2.44 2.15
N ALA A 55 2.52 -3.38 2.36
CA ALA A 55 3.66 -3.61 1.48
C ALA A 55 3.64 -5.04 0.94
N SER A 56 4.02 -5.21 -0.32
CA SER A 56 4.14 -6.52 -0.97
C SER A 56 5.32 -6.54 -1.92
N ASN A 57 5.98 -7.69 -2.07
CA ASN A 57 7.04 -7.88 -3.05
C ASN A 57 6.60 -8.67 -4.30
N HIS A 58 5.31 -8.97 -4.41
CA HIS A 58 4.77 -9.83 -5.47
C HIS A 58 3.41 -9.39 -5.99
N GLN A 59 2.65 -8.64 -5.19
CA GLN A 59 1.28 -8.22 -5.51
C GLN A 59 1.23 -6.70 -5.63
N THR A 60 0.72 -6.19 -6.74
CA THR A 60 0.57 -4.75 -6.99
C THR A 60 -0.90 -4.34 -6.87
N HIS A 61 -1.19 -3.06 -7.12
CA HIS A 61 -2.57 -2.55 -7.17
C HIS A 61 -3.40 -3.10 -8.33
N GLU A 62 -2.78 -3.81 -9.27
CA GLU A 62 -3.43 -4.34 -10.46
C GLU A 62 -4.14 -5.68 -10.15
N PRO A 63 -5.31 -5.93 -10.74
CA PRO A 63 -5.99 -7.20 -10.58
C PRO A 63 -5.14 -8.34 -11.16
N ILE A 64 -4.98 -9.42 -10.38
CA ILE A 64 -4.22 -10.62 -10.80
C ILE A 64 -4.91 -11.34 -11.97
N SER A 65 -6.23 -11.19 -12.08
CA SER A 65 -7.03 -11.78 -13.14
C SER A 65 -8.34 -11.01 -13.28
N ASN A 66 -8.80 -10.83 -14.52
CA ASN A 66 -10.16 -10.40 -14.79
C ASN A 66 -11.06 -11.64 -14.79
N THR A 67 -12.03 -11.68 -13.88
CA THR A 67 -13.13 -12.63 -13.93
C THR A 67 -14.05 -12.32 -15.12
N LYS A 68 -14.38 -13.36 -15.90
CA LYS A 68 -15.42 -13.30 -16.95
C LYS A 68 -16.81 -13.27 -16.35
#